data_AF-A0A556QSI4-F1
#
_entry.id   AF-A0A556QSI4-F1
#
_cell.length_a   1.000
_cell.length_b   1.000
_cell.length_c   1.000
_cell.angle_alpha   90.00
_cell.angle_beta   90.00
_cell.angle_gamma   90.00
#
_symmetry.space_group_name_H-M   'P 1'
#
loop_
_entity.id
_entity.type
_entity.pdbx_description
1 polymer ?
#
loop_
_entity_poly.entity_id
_entity_poly.type
_entity_poly.pdbx_seq_one_letter_code
_entity_poly.pdbx_strand_id
1 'polypeptide(L)'
;MLCHLPSFLFAVAALFLSGCAHTSEYPARAATVLGSVQIVPPDATTDRDRATGFTQPGDAIVFSVPAPRDGFYRLDLVYSADAEKRIPVTINGSMQGSRLFPKTTGFETRSFGRIRLRAGTNTVRIGTDWGYADIASIRIKRTSPPREFHLRTTPVNPNASHESRALFTTLTREFGQRTFTGQHESNPTVPSRLDYITRNTGGATPAILGLDLIYYSPSWNQPGGDGAIEAARDWALNRHGIVSLSWHWLAPLHAGPLIWDSFSTSKTPFDVSRIADESSPEYAAIIRDLDHLAEKLKPLRDARIPVLWRPLHEAEGGWFWWGARGPDATRQLYRLMFDRFTRIHHLDNLLWVWTSTDDDRSLDWYPGDNYVDILATDLYFSPGTRGDFFTVFDRLRELHGGRKPIALGECGSIPDLTADAPWLWFLTWDDLISRPELNPADFVYTIFRTPRAILLKGLQSASPAPHSR
;
A
#
# COMPACT_ATOMS: atom_id res chain seq x y z
N MET A 1 6.07 76.33 -5.16
CA MET A 1 6.02 75.71 -6.50
C MET A 1 6.84 74.43 -6.43
N LEU A 2 6.17 73.29 -6.23
CA LEU A 2 6.82 71.99 -6.00
C LEU A 2 7.11 71.29 -7.32
N CYS A 3 8.33 70.75 -7.44
CA CYS A 3 8.80 69.92 -8.55
C CYS A 3 8.17 68.52 -8.50
N HIS A 4 7.72 68.02 -9.65
CA HIS A 4 7.34 66.61 -9.85
C HIS A 4 8.43 65.87 -10.64
N LEU A 5 8.91 64.75 -10.09
CA LEU A 5 9.60 63.68 -10.83
C LEU A 5 8.57 62.64 -11.31
N PRO A 6 8.76 62.01 -12.48
CA PRO A 6 7.97 60.85 -12.89
C PRO A 6 8.66 59.53 -12.51
N SER A 7 7.90 58.64 -11.87
CA SER A 7 8.29 57.26 -11.55
C SER A 7 8.15 56.37 -12.78
N PHE A 8 9.23 55.69 -13.17
CA PHE A 8 9.20 54.60 -14.16
C PHE A 8 8.80 53.29 -13.47
N LEU A 9 7.62 52.75 -13.79
CA LEU A 9 7.27 51.35 -13.51
C LEU A 9 7.74 50.48 -14.68
N PHE A 10 8.65 49.53 -14.41
CA PHE A 10 8.93 48.42 -15.32
C PHE A 10 7.82 47.37 -15.19
N ALA A 11 6.97 47.24 -16.20
CA ALA A 11 6.04 46.13 -16.33
C ALA A 11 6.73 44.99 -17.12
N VAL A 12 6.96 43.85 -16.45
CA VAL A 12 7.38 42.62 -17.12
C VAL A 12 6.13 41.97 -17.72
N ALA A 13 5.97 42.07 -19.04
CA ALA A 13 4.91 41.39 -19.77
C ALA A 13 5.27 39.92 -19.98
N ALA A 14 4.53 39.01 -19.35
CA ALA A 14 4.61 37.58 -19.62
C ALA A 14 3.81 37.25 -20.89
N LEU A 15 4.52 36.95 -21.98
CA LEU A 15 3.91 36.33 -23.17
C LEU A 15 3.53 34.88 -22.85
N PHE A 16 2.24 34.57 -22.88
CA PHE A 16 1.74 33.19 -22.89
C PHE A 16 1.86 32.62 -24.30
N LEU A 17 2.88 31.80 -24.53
CA LEU A 17 2.96 30.91 -25.69
C LEU A 17 2.48 29.49 -25.31
N SER A 18 1.58 28.99 -26.15
CA SER A 18 1.08 27.62 -26.20
C SER A 18 2.21 26.58 -26.38
N GLY A 19 2.13 25.48 -25.63
CA GLY A 19 2.21 24.15 -26.26
C GLY A 19 3.31 23.17 -25.84
N CYS A 20 4.44 23.60 -25.26
CA CYS A 20 5.45 22.67 -24.74
C CYS A 20 5.43 22.69 -23.22
N ALA A 21 5.17 21.54 -22.58
CA ALA A 21 5.27 21.41 -21.13
C ALA A 21 6.72 21.69 -20.70
N HIS A 22 6.98 22.92 -20.29
CA HIS A 22 8.27 23.37 -19.79
C HIS A 22 8.62 22.56 -18.53
N THR A 23 9.83 22.01 -18.49
CA THR A 23 10.39 21.38 -17.30
C THR A 23 11.10 22.46 -16.51
N SER A 24 10.63 22.73 -15.29
CA SER A 24 11.30 23.65 -14.36
C SER A 24 12.28 22.88 -13.50
N GLU A 25 13.51 23.37 -13.36
CA GLU A 25 14.53 22.80 -12.46
C GLU A 25 14.74 23.72 -11.25
N TYR A 26 14.71 23.13 -10.05
CA TYR A 26 14.90 23.83 -8.77
C TYR A 26 16.18 23.31 -8.13
N PRO A 27 17.28 24.10 -8.14
CA PRO A 27 18.58 23.65 -7.63
C PRO A 27 18.63 23.65 -6.10
N ALA A 28 19.44 22.77 -5.52
CA ALA A 28 19.60 22.64 -4.07
C ALA A 28 20.01 23.96 -3.40
N ARG A 29 20.86 24.78 -4.05
CA ARG A 29 21.26 26.12 -3.55
C ARG A 29 20.10 27.10 -3.28
N ALA A 30 18.93 26.86 -3.87
CA ALA A 30 17.74 27.71 -3.71
C ALA A 30 16.70 27.09 -2.76
N ALA A 31 17.01 25.94 -2.16
CA ALA A 31 16.13 25.23 -1.25
C ALA A 31 16.48 25.51 0.22
N THR A 32 15.54 25.22 1.12
CA THR A 32 15.77 25.25 2.56
C THR A 32 16.21 23.86 3.02
N VAL A 33 17.23 23.78 3.87
CA VAL A 33 17.69 22.52 4.48
C VAL A 33 17.25 22.43 5.94
N LEU A 34 17.03 21.21 6.42
CA LEU A 34 16.58 20.90 7.77
C LEU A 34 17.50 19.86 8.41
N GLY A 35 17.65 19.95 9.74
CA GLY A 35 18.50 19.04 10.51
C GLY A 35 19.98 19.22 10.20
N SER A 36 20.68 18.12 9.95
CA SER A 36 22.12 18.10 9.66
C SER A 36 22.47 18.33 8.17
N VAL A 37 21.45 18.50 7.31
CA VAL A 37 21.65 18.68 5.86
C VAL A 37 22.36 20.01 5.57
N GLN A 38 23.35 19.97 4.69
CA GLN A 38 24.10 21.15 4.24
C GLN A 38 24.12 21.25 2.72
N ILE A 39 24.12 22.48 2.21
CA ILE A 39 24.35 22.76 0.80
C ILE A 39 25.85 22.95 0.59
N VAL A 40 26.45 22.06 -0.20
CA VAL A 40 27.87 22.08 -0.55
C VAL A 40 28.01 22.58 -2.00
N PRO A 41 28.86 23.58 -2.26
CA PRO A 41 29.12 24.09 -3.61
C PRO A 41 29.85 23.05 -4.48
N PRO A 42 30.00 23.31 -5.79
CA PRO A 42 30.82 22.49 -6.66
C PRO A 42 32.23 22.23 -6.11
N ASP A 43 32.75 21.02 -6.33
CA ASP A 43 34.07 20.58 -5.88
C ASP A 43 34.75 19.69 -6.96
N ALA A 44 35.88 19.04 -6.61
CA ALA A 44 36.62 18.21 -7.56
C ALA A 44 35.83 17.00 -8.09
N THR A 45 34.72 16.63 -7.46
CA THR A 45 33.89 15.46 -7.81
C THR A 45 32.62 15.84 -8.57
N THR A 46 32.18 17.10 -8.53
CA THR A 46 30.93 17.55 -9.15
C THR A 46 30.93 19.05 -9.45
N ASP A 47 30.35 19.43 -10.59
CA ASP A 47 30.15 20.83 -11.02
C ASP A 47 28.86 21.47 -10.45
N ARG A 48 28.15 20.76 -9.56
CA ARG A 48 26.83 21.15 -9.03
C ARG A 48 26.86 21.43 -7.53
N ASP A 49 26.10 22.43 -7.11
CA ASP A 49 25.64 22.52 -5.72
C ASP A 49 24.84 21.27 -5.38
N ARG A 50 25.02 20.75 -4.16
CA ARG A 50 24.25 19.59 -3.68
C ARG A 50 23.89 19.75 -2.21
N ALA A 51 22.72 19.26 -1.84
CA ALA A 51 22.45 18.94 -0.45
C ALA A 51 23.02 17.57 -0.12
N THR A 52 23.71 17.48 1.01
CA THR A 52 24.29 16.25 1.56
C THR A 52 24.08 16.20 3.08
N GLY A 53 24.45 15.08 3.71
CA GLY A 53 24.41 14.94 5.18
C GLY A 53 23.05 14.53 5.75
N PHE A 54 22.22 13.80 4.98
CA PHE A 54 20.94 13.26 5.45
C PHE A 54 21.17 12.04 6.36
N THR A 55 21.67 12.26 7.58
CA THR A 55 22.15 11.17 8.46
C THR A 55 21.19 10.82 9.58
N GLN A 56 20.22 11.69 9.90
CA GLN A 56 19.31 11.54 11.01
C GLN A 56 17.84 11.52 10.55
N PRO A 57 16.94 10.86 11.31
CA PRO A 57 15.51 11.05 11.15
C PRO A 57 15.15 12.55 11.26
N GLY A 58 14.40 13.06 10.29
CA GLY A 58 14.01 14.47 10.23
C GLY A 58 14.91 15.38 9.38
N ASP A 59 16.09 14.90 8.98
CA ASP A 59 16.91 15.56 7.96
C ASP A 59 16.15 15.69 6.64
N ALA A 60 16.28 16.83 5.96
CA ALA A 60 15.63 17.05 4.68
C ALA A 60 16.14 18.26 3.90
N ILE A 61 15.81 18.28 2.62
CA ILE A 61 15.81 19.46 1.77
C ILE A 61 14.37 19.77 1.34
N VAL A 62 14.00 21.05 1.34
CA VAL A 62 12.64 21.55 1.06
C VAL A 62 12.69 22.59 -0.04
N PHE A 63 12.05 22.27 -1.17
CA PHE A 63 11.92 23.16 -2.32
C PHE A 63 10.58 23.89 -2.30
N SER A 64 10.61 25.18 -2.66
CA SER A 64 9.42 26.00 -2.92
C SER A 64 9.09 25.94 -4.41
N VAL A 65 7.97 25.32 -4.76
CA VAL A 65 7.57 25.05 -6.15
C VAL A 65 6.26 25.78 -6.48
N PRO A 66 6.31 26.87 -7.26
CA PRO A 66 5.10 27.52 -7.76
C PRO A 66 4.43 26.67 -8.84
N ALA A 67 3.11 26.52 -8.73
CA ALA A 67 2.27 25.91 -9.74
C ALA A 67 1.16 26.88 -10.17
N PRO A 68 0.99 27.17 -11.48
CA PRO A 68 0.03 28.16 -11.96
C PRO A 68 -1.43 27.74 -11.77
N ARG A 69 -1.68 26.44 -11.58
CA ARG A 69 -2.99 25.84 -11.36
C ARG A 69 -2.84 24.47 -10.72
N ASP A 70 -3.91 24.02 -10.06
CA ASP A 70 -4.07 22.63 -9.65
C ASP A 70 -3.79 21.68 -10.82
N GLY A 71 -3.06 20.60 -10.54
CA GLY A 71 -2.84 19.57 -11.53
C GLY A 71 -1.77 18.56 -11.15
N PHE A 72 -1.51 17.67 -12.09
CA PHE A 72 -0.51 16.62 -11.96
C PHE A 72 0.81 17.05 -12.59
N TYR A 73 1.88 16.74 -11.89
CA TYR A 73 3.25 17.03 -12.30
C TYR A 73 4.09 15.77 -12.11
N ARG A 74 5.09 15.56 -12.96
CA ARG A 74 6.14 14.58 -12.73
C ARG A 74 7.24 15.23 -11.92
N LEU A 75 7.65 14.55 -10.85
CA LEU A 75 8.82 14.90 -10.05
C LEU A 75 9.97 13.98 -10.46
N ASP A 76 11.06 14.58 -10.96
CA ASP A 76 12.32 13.88 -11.18
C ASP A 76 13.37 14.42 -10.20
N LEU A 77 14.14 13.53 -9.59
CA LEU A 77 15.26 13.88 -8.71
C LEU A 77 16.56 13.83 -9.50
N VAL A 78 17.39 14.87 -9.35
CA VAL A 78 18.79 14.85 -9.79
C VAL A 78 19.63 14.54 -8.57
N TYR A 79 20.08 13.30 -8.46
CA TYR A 79 20.68 12.76 -7.23
C TYR A 79 21.93 11.92 -7.53
N SER A 80 22.76 11.76 -6.52
CA SER A 80 23.89 10.83 -6.51
C SER A 80 23.83 9.95 -5.27
N ALA A 81 23.99 8.63 -5.43
CA ALA A 81 23.92 7.67 -4.33
C ALA A 81 24.97 6.56 -4.49
N ASP A 82 25.65 6.22 -3.40
CA ASP A 82 26.73 5.23 -3.34
C ASP A 82 26.25 3.76 -3.32
N ALA A 83 24.99 3.56 -2.98
CA ALA A 83 24.26 2.31 -2.99
C ALA A 83 22.78 2.60 -3.28
N GLU A 84 21.96 1.56 -3.42
CA GLU A 84 20.51 1.72 -3.46
C GLU A 84 19.99 2.41 -2.19
N LYS A 85 19.00 3.29 -2.33
CA LYS A 85 18.43 4.11 -1.23
C LYS A 85 16.92 4.19 -1.35
N ARG A 86 16.21 4.23 -0.23
CA ARG A 86 14.81 4.67 -0.20
C ARG A 86 14.79 6.16 0.09
N ILE A 87 14.08 6.90 -0.74
CA ILE A 87 13.99 8.36 -0.67
C ILE A 87 12.53 8.75 -0.43
N PRO A 88 12.17 9.27 0.76
CA PRO A 88 10.83 9.72 1.05
C PRO A 88 10.57 11.12 0.50
N VAL A 89 9.38 11.31 -0.06
CA VAL A 89 8.91 12.63 -0.53
C VAL A 89 7.61 13.01 0.16
N THR A 90 7.57 14.25 0.62
CA THR A 90 6.39 14.88 1.21
C THR A 90 6.01 16.11 0.39
N ILE A 91 4.73 16.26 0.07
CA ILE A 91 4.18 17.42 -0.64
C ILE A 91 3.22 18.15 0.28
N ASN A 92 3.47 19.44 0.56
CA ASN A 92 2.62 20.25 1.45
C ASN A 92 2.35 19.59 2.81
N GLY A 93 3.33 18.87 3.36
CA GLY A 93 3.19 18.11 4.61
C GLY A 93 2.57 16.72 4.49
N SER A 94 2.06 16.32 3.32
CA SER A 94 1.52 14.98 3.05
C SER A 94 2.58 14.04 2.45
N MET A 95 2.90 12.96 3.14
CA MET A 95 3.76 11.87 2.66
C MET A 95 3.18 11.23 1.40
N GLN A 96 3.97 11.21 0.33
CA GLN A 96 3.58 10.65 -0.96
C GLN A 96 4.05 9.20 -1.14
N GLY A 97 5.12 8.82 -0.44
CA GLY A 97 5.77 7.51 -0.54
C GLY A 97 7.27 7.61 -0.23
N SER A 98 7.91 6.46 -0.08
CA SER A 98 9.37 6.34 0.02
C SER A 98 9.85 5.36 -1.05
N ARG A 99 10.41 5.89 -2.14
CA ARG A 99 10.74 5.08 -3.33
C ARG A 99 12.18 4.63 -3.33
N LEU A 100 12.41 3.46 -3.88
CA LEU A 100 13.74 2.93 -4.08
C LEU A 100 14.40 3.59 -5.30
N PHE A 101 15.61 4.08 -5.10
CA PHE A 101 16.46 4.68 -6.12
C PHE A 101 17.76 3.88 -6.20
N PRO A 102 18.21 3.50 -7.41
CA PRO A 102 19.42 2.72 -7.58
C PRO A 102 20.68 3.53 -7.22
N LYS A 103 21.76 2.81 -6.94
CA LYS A 103 23.12 3.36 -6.94
C LYS A 103 23.41 4.09 -8.26
N THR A 104 24.17 5.18 -8.18
CA THR A 104 24.66 5.91 -9.36
C THR A 104 26.19 5.98 -9.34
N THR A 105 26.79 6.37 -10.47
CA THR A 105 28.25 6.66 -10.55
C THR A 105 28.56 8.16 -10.49
N GLY A 106 27.53 8.98 -10.28
CA GLY A 106 27.56 10.44 -10.25
C GLY A 106 26.12 10.97 -10.18
N PHE A 107 25.91 12.25 -10.51
CA PHE A 107 24.56 12.81 -10.56
C PHE A 107 23.76 12.29 -11.76
N GLU A 108 22.68 11.59 -11.48
CA GLU A 108 21.73 11.09 -12.47
C GLU A 108 20.33 11.65 -12.22
N THR A 109 19.50 11.67 -13.27
CA THR A 109 18.08 12.01 -13.15
C THR A 109 17.24 10.73 -13.12
N ARG A 110 16.39 10.59 -12.10
CA ARG A 110 15.40 9.51 -12.01
C ARG A 110 14.05 10.05 -11.57
N SER A 111 12.98 9.43 -12.07
CA SER A 111 11.63 9.87 -11.75
C SER A 111 11.19 9.32 -10.40
N PHE A 112 10.76 10.22 -9.50
CA PHE A 112 10.02 9.83 -8.30
C PHE A 112 8.60 9.40 -8.66
N GLY A 113 8.01 10.01 -9.69
CA GLY A 113 6.67 9.68 -10.17
C GLY A 113 5.78 10.90 -10.29
N ARG A 114 4.48 10.66 -10.41
CA ARG A 114 3.48 11.72 -10.49
C ARG A 114 3.12 12.20 -9.09
N ILE A 115 3.14 13.52 -8.92
CA ILE A 115 2.68 14.23 -7.73
C ILE A 115 1.55 15.19 -8.11
N ARG A 116 0.76 15.59 -7.13
CA ARG A 116 -0.24 16.65 -7.29
C ARG A 116 0.26 17.94 -6.66
N LEU A 117 0.19 19.04 -7.41
CA LEU A 117 0.46 20.39 -6.89
C LEU A 117 -0.83 21.21 -6.95
N ARG A 118 -1.03 22.07 -5.94
CA ARG A 118 -2.12 23.04 -5.86
C ARG A 118 -1.69 24.37 -6.49
N ALA A 119 -2.65 25.14 -6.99
CA ALA A 119 -2.37 26.48 -7.48
C ALA A 119 -1.67 27.33 -6.39
N GLY A 120 -0.64 28.07 -6.77
CA GLY A 120 0.21 28.81 -5.85
C GLY A 120 1.49 28.06 -5.49
N THR A 121 2.04 28.37 -4.32
CA THR A 121 3.33 27.82 -3.86
C THR A 121 3.12 26.52 -3.11
N ASN A 122 3.85 25.47 -3.50
CA ASN A 122 3.85 24.16 -2.86
C ASN A 122 5.22 23.89 -2.23
N THR A 123 5.25 23.11 -1.16
CA THR A 123 6.50 22.57 -0.62
C THR A 123 6.74 21.16 -1.13
N VAL A 124 7.91 20.91 -1.70
CA VAL A 124 8.40 19.57 -2.05
C VAL A 124 9.56 19.26 -1.11
N ARG A 125 9.33 18.38 -0.13
CA ARG A 125 10.34 17.94 0.84
C ARG A 125 10.87 16.57 0.44
N ILE A 126 12.19 16.44 0.37
CA ILE A 126 12.92 15.18 0.25
C ILE A 126 13.58 14.91 1.60
N GLY A 127 13.26 13.78 2.22
CA GLY A 127 13.77 13.42 3.54
C GLY A 127 14.75 12.24 3.51
N THR A 128 14.97 11.67 4.69
CA THR A 128 15.81 10.49 4.94
C THR A 128 14.97 9.26 5.24
N ASP A 129 15.35 8.12 4.67
CA ASP A 129 14.83 6.80 5.02
C ASP A 129 15.99 5.79 5.03
N TRP A 130 16.13 4.91 4.02
CA TRP A 130 17.23 3.96 3.94
C TRP A 130 18.51 4.66 3.45
N GLY A 131 19.31 5.16 4.38
CA GLY A 131 20.55 5.89 4.10
C GLY A 131 20.31 7.24 3.42
N TYR A 132 21.33 7.80 2.77
CA TYR A 132 21.20 9.07 2.07
C TYR A 132 21.76 9.12 0.66
N ALA A 133 21.17 10.03 -0.12
CA ALA A 133 21.63 10.44 -1.43
C ALA A 133 21.93 11.93 -1.40
N ASP A 134 22.94 12.35 -2.14
CA ASP A 134 23.18 13.76 -2.41
C ASP A 134 22.14 14.24 -3.43
N ILE A 135 21.48 15.38 -3.16
CA ILE A 135 20.44 15.95 -4.02
C ILE A 135 20.96 17.24 -4.65
N ALA A 136 21.12 17.28 -5.98
CA ALA A 136 21.53 18.49 -6.69
C ALA A 136 20.35 19.39 -7.07
N SER A 137 19.23 18.79 -7.48
CA SER A 137 18.02 19.54 -7.88
C SER A 137 16.80 18.63 -7.95
N ILE A 138 15.62 19.24 -8.05
CA ILE A 138 14.41 18.58 -8.53
C ILE A 138 13.97 19.18 -9.86
N ARG A 139 13.36 18.34 -10.71
CA ARG A 139 12.73 18.76 -11.96
C ARG A 139 11.25 18.50 -11.89
N ILE A 140 10.47 19.53 -12.22
CA ILE A 140 9.02 19.50 -12.21
C ILE A 140 8.52 19.71 -13.62
N LYS A 141 7.75 18.76 -14.14
CA LYS A 141 7.12 18.85 -15.46
C LYS A 141 5.64 18.59 -15.34
N ARG A 142 4.79 19.50 -15.83
CA ARG A 142 3.35 19.26 -15.86
C ARG A 142 3.05 18.03 -16.74
N THR A 143 2.15 17.18 -16.27
CA THR A 143 1.75 15.96 -16.97
C THR A 143 0.23 15.90 -17.17
N SER A 144 -0.23 14.99 -18.02
CA SER A 144 -1.64 14.66 -18.11
C SER A 144 -2.11 13.98 -16.81
N PRO A 145 -3.43 14.00 -16.54
CA PRO A 145 -3.98 13.20 -15.47
C PRO A 145 -3.58 11.72 -15.56
N PRO A 146 -3.62 11.01 -14.41
CA PRO A 146 -3.62 9.55 -14.36
C PRO A 146 -4.50 8.92 -15.44
N ARG A 147 -3.98 7.89 -16.12
CA ARG A 147 -4.81 6.95 -16.92
C ARG A 147 -5.96 6.42 -16.06
N GLU A 148 -7.16 6.43 -16.63
CA GLU A 148 -8.36 5.88 -16.01
C GLU A 148 -8.24 4.37 -15.73
N PHE A 149 -8.99 3.90 -14.74
CA PHE A 149 -9.08 2.49 -14.45
C PHE A 149 -10.03 1.79 -15.43
N HIS A 150 -9.61 0.62 -15.91
CA HIS A 150 -10.44 -0.28 -16.72
C HIS A 150 -10.61 -1.59 -15.95
N LEU A 151 -11.52 -1.55 -14.97
CA LEU A 151 -11.74 -2.67 -14.06
C LEU A 151 -12.57 -3.77 -14.74
N ARG A 152 -12.31 -5.02 -14.35
CA ARG A 152 -13.22 -6.13 -14.64
C ARG A 152 -14.54 -5.91 -13.91
N THR A 153 -15.62 -6.44 -14.49
CA THR A 153 -16.96 -6.42 -13.88
C THR A 153 -17.27 -7.68 -13.07
N THR A 154 -16.42 -8.70 -13.17
CA THR A 154 -16.55 -9.96 -12.41
C THR A 154 -15.22 -10.38 -11.81
N PRO A 155 -15.24 -11.15 -10.70
CA PRO A 155 -14.04 -11.79 -10.15
C PRO A 155 -13.32 -12.68 -11.17
N VAL A 156 -12.06 -13.01 -10.88
CA VAL A 156 -11.23 -13.90 -11.70
C VAL A 156 -11.68 -15.35 -11.63
N ASN A 157 -12.28 -15.78 -10.51
CA ASN A 157 -12.94 -17.07 -10.42
C ASN A 157 -14.27 -17.02 -11.21
N PRO A 158 -14.40 -17.77 -12.33
CA PRO A 158 -15.63 -17.78 -13.11
C PRO A 158 -16.81 -18.41 -12.37
N ASN A 159 -16.56 -19.18 -11.30
CA ASN A 159 -17.57 -19.80 -10.44
C ASN A 159 -17.81 -19.04 -9.14
N ALA A 160 -17.23 -17.83 -8.99
CA ALA A 160 -17.39 -17.02 -7.78
C ALA A 160 -18.87 -16.95 -7.35
N SER A 161 -19.10 -17.11 -6.04
CA SER A 161 -20.45 -17.13 -5.47
C SER A 161 -21.20 -15.83 -5.75
N HIS A 162 -22.52 -15.87 -5.61
CA HIS A 162 -23.35 -14.68 -5.75
C HIS A 162 -22.88 -13.56 -4.80
N GLU A 163 -22.57 -13.90 -3.56
CA GLU A 163 -22.13 -12.98 -2.52
C GLU A 163 -20.75 -12.39 -2.82
N SER A 164 -19.80 -13.17 -3.34
CA SER A 164 -18.48 -12.66 -3.74
C SER A 164 -18.56 -11.74 -4.95
N ARG A 165 -19.45 -12.00 -5.92
CA ARG A 165 -19.72 -11.07 -7.03
C ARG A 165 -20.37 -9.79 -6.54
N ALA A 166 -21.31 -9.87 -5.61
CA ALA A 166 -21.96 -8.70 -5.02
C ALA A 166 -20.98 -7.83 -4.23
N LEU A 167 -20.09 -8.45 -3.44
CA LEU A 167 -19.01 -7.75 -2.75
C LEU A 167 -18.05 -7.10 -3.76
N PHE A 168 -17.56 -7.84 -4.76
CA PHE A 168 -16.66 -7.29 -5.78
C PHE A 168 -17.29 -6.11 -6.53
N THR A 169 -18.57 -6.22 -6.92
CA THR A 169 -19.31 -5.12 -7.56
C THR A 169 -19.37 -3.91 -6.65
N THR A 170 -19.68 -4.10 -5.36
CA THR A 170 -19.70 -3.03 -4.37
C THR A 170 -18.31 -2.37 -4.24
N LEU A 171 -17.25 -3.15 -4.08
CA LEU A 171 -15.88 -2.64 -3.99
C LEU A 171 -15.51 -1.80 -5.22
N THR A 172 -15.73 -2.32 -6.43
CA THR A 172 -15.42 -1.61 -7.68
C THR A 172 -16.24 -0.34 -7.89
N ARG A 173 -17.50 -0.31 -7.43
CA ARG A 173 -18.36 0.88 -7.49
C ARG A 173 -17.85 2.00 -6.58
N GLU A 174 -17.42 1.65 -5.36
CA GLU A 174 -16.93 2.63 -4.39
C GLU A 174 -15.50 3.10 -4.68
N PHE A 175 -14.72 2.28 -5.38
CA PHE A 175 -13.35 2.61 -5.75
C PHE A 175 -13.26 3.96 -6.51
N GLY A 176 -12.33 4.82 -6.10
CA GLY A 176 -12.22 6.18 -6.64
C GLY A 176 -13.02 7.22 -5.86
N GLN A 177 -14.08 6.82 -5.15
CA GLN A 177 -15.04 7.75 -4.52
C GLN A 177 -14.95 7.72 -3.00
N ARG A 178 -14.91 6.51 -2.44
CA ARG A 178 -14.91 6.26 -1.00
C ARG A 178 -13.94 5.13 -0.66
N THR A 179 -13.56 5.05 0.60
CA THR A 179 -12.57 4.11 1.12
C THR A 179 -13.18 3.32 2.27
N PHE A 180 -13.17 1.99 2.19
CA PHE A 180 -13.58 1.13 3.30
C PHE A 180 -12.55 1.22 4.42
N THR A 181 -13.01 1.51 5.63
CA THR A 181 -12.12 1.53 6.80
C THR A 181 -11.93 0.11 7.32
N GLY A 182 -10.71 -0.23 7.71
CA GLY A 182 -10.36 -1.57 8.15
C GLY A 182 -9.41 -1.57 9.34
N GLN A 183 -9.54 -2.62 10.15
CA GLN A 183 -8.70 -2.87 11.31
C GLN A 183 -8.34 -4.36 11.37
N HIS A 184 -7.06 -4.67 11.55
CA HIS A 184 -6.61 -6.03 11.84
C HIS A 184 -6.72 -6.32 13.35
N GLU A 185 -7.13 -7.53 13.72
CA GLU A 185 -7.16 -8.01 15.10
C GLU A 185 -6.33 -9.29 15.20
N SER A 186 -5.19 -9.23 15.90
CA SER A 186 -4.34 -10.42 16.08
C SER A 186 -4.90 -11.41 17.10
N ASN A 187 -5.86 -10.98 17.95
CA ASN A 187 -6.62 -11.86 18.82
C ASN A 187 -8.10 -11.89 18.38
N PRO A 188 -8.58 -12.96 17.72
CA PRO A 188 -9.94 -13.01 17.20
C PRO A 188 -11.02 -13.06 18.29
N THR A 189 -10.66 -13.40 19.53
CA THR A 189 -11.60 -13.55 20.64
C THR A 189 -11.78 -12.29 21.48
N VAL A 190 -10.84 -11.34 21.39
CA VAL A 190 -10.85 -10.08 22.16
C VAL A 190 -10.53 -8.91 21.23
N PRO A 191 -11.54 -8.30 20.58
CA PRO A 191 -11.35 -7.30 19.53
C PRO A 191 -11.03 -5.90 20.11
N SER A 192 -9.93 -5.81 20.84
CA SER A 192 -9.55 -4.62 21.61
C SER A 192 -9.25 -3.39 20.73
N ARG A 193 -8.86 -3.59 19.47
CA ARG A 193 -8.55 -2.50 18.53
C ARG A 193 -9.83 -1.90 17.96
N LEU A 194 -10.83 -2.73 17.64
CA LEU A 194 -12.19 -2.28 17.30
C LEU A 194 -12.82 -1.48 18.44
N ASP A 195 -12.65 -1.93 19.69
CA ASP A 195 -13.12 -1.22 20.88
C ASP A 195 -12.40 0.12 21.07
N TYR A 196 -11.10 0.19 20.78
CA TYR A 196 -10.35 1.44 20.78
C TYR A 196 -10.91 2.43 19.75
N ILE A 197 -11.12 2.00 18.50
CA ILE A 197 -11.67 2.87 17.45
C ILE A 197 -13.07 3.34 17.84
N THR A 198 -13.94 2.44 18.28
CA THR A 198 -15.32 2.75 18.63
C THR A 198 -15.38 3.82 19.72
N ARG A 199 -14.55 3.71 20.77
CA ARG A 199 -14.48 4.71 21.84
C ARG A 199 -13.95 6.06 21.35
N ASN A 200 -12.86 6.08 20.58
CA ASN A 200 -12.20 7.32 20.16
C ASN A 200 -12.90 8.06 19.00
N THR A 201 -13.87 7.43 18.35
CA THR A 201 -14.60 8.00 17.19
C THR A 201 -16.06 8.34 17.50
N GLY A 202 -16.48 8.20 18.77
CA GLY A 202 -17.87 8.40 19.19
C GLY A 202 -18.82 7.36 18.57
N GLY A 203 -18.37 6.10 18.47
CA GLY A 203 -19.19 4.98 18.00
C GLY A 203 -19.02 4.60 16.52
N ALA A 204 -17.96 5.06 15.83
CA ALA A 204 -17.65 4.54 14.50
C ALA A 204 -17.03 3.15 14.60
N THR A 205 -17.37 2.27 13.66
CA THR A 205 -16.81 0.92 13.59
C THR A 205 -16.29 0.68 12.17
N PRO A 206 -15.07 0.12 11.99
CA PRO A 206 -14.53 -0.25 10.69
C PRO A 206 -15.47 -1.12 9.86
N ALA A 207 -15.46 -0.96 8.54
CA ALA A 207 -16.21 -1.82 7.62
C ALA A 207 -15.56 -3.21 7.45
N ILE A 208 -14.23 -3.26 7.50
CA ILE A 208 -13.44 -4.49 7.30
C ILE A 208 -12.80 -4.92 8.62
N LEU A 209 -12.96 -6.20 8.94
CA LEU A 209 -12.17 -6.89 9.97
C LEU A 209 -11.10 -7.74 9.28
N GLY A 210 -9.84 -7.47 9.60
CA GLY A 210 -8.70 -8.28 9.19
C GLY A 210 -8.35 -9.29 10.28
N LEU A 211 -8.13 -10.55 9.90
CA LEU A 211 -7.68 -11.62 10.79
C LEU A 211 -6.57 -12.42 10.09
N ASP A 212 -5.82 -13.20 10.88
CA ASP A 212 -4.77 -14.08 10.37
C ASP A 212 -5.06 -15.55 10.62
N LEU A 213 -4.63 -16.41 9.70
CA LEU A 213 -4.77 -17.86 9.78
C LEU A 213 -3.48 -18.58 10.21
N ILE A 214 -2.50 -17.87 10.77
CA ILE A 214 -1.22 -18.41 11.26
C ILE A 214 -1.38 -19.72 12.04
N TYR A 215 -2.30 -19.74 13.00
CA TYR A 215 -2.54 -20.90 13.89
C TYR A 215 -3.31 -22.04 13.22
N TYR A 216 -3.76 -21.87 11.98
CA TYR A 216 -4.31 -22.93 11.13
C TYR A 216 -3.24 -23.62 10.26
N SER A 217 -1.97 -23.20 10.36
CA SER A 217 -0.85 -23.91 9.74
C SER A 217 -0.68 -25.29 10.40
N PRO A 218 -0.65 -26.41 9.66
CA PRO A 218 -0.53 -27.74 10.27
C PRO A 218 0.70 -27.93 11.16
N SER A 219 1.79 -27.21 10.89
CA SER A 219 3.00 -27.26 11.71
C SER A 219 2.75 -26.78 13.15
N TRP A 220 1.84 -25.81 13.38
CA TRP A 220 1.46 -25.35 14.74
C TRP A 220 0.92 -26.46 15.64
N ASN A 221 0.44 -27.57 15.06
CA ASN A 221 -0.09 -28.74 15.75
C ASN A 221 -1.31 -28.43 16.67
N GLN A 222 -2.09 -27.39 16.31
CA GLN A 222 -3.43 -27.17 16.86
C GLN A 222 -4.44 -27.08 15.70
N PRO A 223 -4.99 -28.22 15.23
CA PRO A 223 -5.83 -28.25 14.04
C PRO A 223 -7.10 -27.39 14.11
N GLY A 224 -7.51 -26.94 15.29
CA GLY A 224 -8.67 -26.06 15.48
C GLY A 224 -8.40 -24.58 15.15
N GLY A 225 -7.13 -24.17 15.10
CA GLY A 225 -6.77 -22.75 15.08
C GLY A 225 -7.09 -22.04 16.39
N ASP A 226 -7.21 -20.71 16.32
CA ASP A 226 -7.38 -19.80 17.46
C ASP A 226 -8.76 -19.16 17.56
N GLY A 227 -9.68 -19.50 16.64
CA GLY A 227 -11.01 -18.90 16.56
C GLY A 227 -11.19 -17.85 15.46
N ALA A 228 -10.17 -17.60 14.61
CA ALA A 228 -10.28 -16.60 13.54
C ALA A 228 -11.42 -16.90 12.54
N ILE A 229 -11.69 -18.17 12.22
CA ILE A 229 -12.80 -18.54 11.32
C ILE A 229 -14.15 -18.23 11.97
N GLU A 230 -14.30 -18.49 13.27
CA GLU A 230 -15.48 -18.19 14.06
C GLU A 230 -15.71 -16.68 14.18
N ALA A 231 -14.66 -15.91 14.44
CA ALA A 231 -14.71 -14.45 14.49
C ALA A 231 -15.06 -13.84 13.12
N ALA A 232 -14.47 -14.34 12.04
CA ALA A 232 -14.84 -13.96 10.68
C ALA A 232 -16.33 -14.21 10.40
N ARG A 233 -16.83 -15.37 10.83
CA ARG A 233 -18.23 -15.74 10.66
C ARG A 233 -19.18 -14.85 11.47
N ASP A 234 -18.85 -14.56 12.72
CA ASP A 234 -19.63 -13.64 13.56
C ASP A 234 -19.67 -12.23 12.96
N TRP A 235 -18.51 -11.71 12.54
CA TRP A 235 -18.40 -10.39 11.92
C TRP A 235 -19.25 -10.27 10.65
N ALA A 236 -19.22 -11.27 9.78
CA ALA A 236 -19.98 -11.25 8.55
C ALA A 236 -21.50 -11.42 8.80
N LEU A 237 -21.90 -12.40 9.62
CA LEU A 237 -23.31 -12.76 9.77
C LEU A 237 -24.07 -11.87 10.74
N ASN A 238 -23.45 -11.51 11.87
CA ASN A 238 -24.12 -10.78 12.96
C ASN A 238 -23.83 -9.28 12.91
N ARG A 239 -22.71 -8.86 12.30
CA ARG A 239 -22.34 -7.45 12.19
C ARG A 239 -22.50 -6.92 10.76
N HIS A 240 -22.66 -7.79 9.77
CA HIS A 240 -22.74 -7.45 8.34
C HIS A 240 -21.48 -6.73 7.83
N GLY A 241 -20.33 -7.09 8.40
CA GLY A 241 -19.04 -6.55 8.01
C GLY A 241 -18.34 -7.37 6.93
N ILE A 242 -17.31 -6.77 6.33
CA ILE A 242 -16.46 -7.44 5.34
C ILE A 242 -15.29 -8.11 6.08
N VAL A 243 -14.92 -9.31 5.66
CA VAL A 243 -13.79 -10.08 6.22
C VAL A 243 -12.61 -10.04 5.26
N SER A 244 -11.42 -9.75 5.80
CA SER A 244 -10.13 -9.96 5.15
C SER A 244 -9.32 -10.98 5.91
N LEU A 245 -8.81 -12.01 5.23
CA LEU A 245 -7.96 -13.04 5.83
C LEU A 245 -6.58 -13.03 5.17
N SER A 246 -5.54 -12.91 6.01
CA SER A 246 -4.15 -13.22 5.64
C SER A 246 -3.73 -14.55 6.26
N TRP A 247 -2.57 -15.04 5.85
CA TRP A 247 -2.00 -16.25 6.43
C TRP A 247 -0.49 -16.12 6.56
N HIS A 248 -0.02 -15.87 7.77
CA HIS A 248 1.39 -16.08 8.10
C HIS A 248 1.67 -17.58 8.15
N TRP A 249 1.88 -18.18 6.98
CA TRP A 249 2.01 -19.61 6.80
C TRP A 249 3.29 -20.10 7.48
N LEU A 250 3.14 -20.82 8.60
CA LEU A 250 4.28 -21.44 9.27
C LEU A 250 4.87 -22.53 8.36
N ALA A 251 6.21 -22.58 8.25
CA ALA A 251 6.88 -23.46 7.29
C ALA A 251 6.34 -24.91 7.34
N PRO A 252 5.93 -25.50 6.19
CA PRO A 252 5.33 -26.84 6.16
C PRO A 252 6.24 -27.95 6.69
N LEU A 253 7.55 -27.79 6.48
CA LEU A 253 8.63 -28.64 6.98
C LEU A 253 9.71 -27.79 7.61
N HIS A 254 10.49 -28.39 8.52
CA HIS A 254 11.68 -27.78 9.11
C HIS A 254 11.41 -26.42 9.77
N ALA A 255 10.29 -26.28 10.47
CA ALA A 255 10.09 -25.14 11.35
C ALA A 255 11.22 -25.10 12.40
N GLY A 256 11.78 -23.92 12.65
CA GLY A 256 12.78 -23.72 13.68
C GLY A 256 12.25 -24.05 15.09
N PRO A 257 13.12 -24.00 16.13
CA PRO A 257 12.74 -24.35 17.49
C PRO A 257 11.60 -23.46 18.05
N LEU A 258 11.47 -22.23 17.55
CA LEU A 258 10.33 -21.35 17.81
C LEU A 258 9.37 -21.40 16.63
N ILE A 259 8.41 -22.31 16.68
CA ILE A 259 7.54 -22.56 15.53
C ILE A 259 6.75 -21.33 15.06
N TRP A 260 6.40 -20.43 15.99
CA TRP A 260 5.59 -19.25 15.74
C TRP A 260 6.25 -18.25 14.78
N ASP A 261 7.58 -18.26 14.64
CA ASP A 261 8.31 -17.36 13.73
C ASP A 261 8.77 -18.06 12.43
N SER A 262 8.41 -19.33 12.24
CA SER A 262 8.85 -20.16 11.10
C SER A 262 8.26 -19.74 9.75
N PHE A 263 7.32 -18.79 9.71
CA PHE A 263 6.93 -18.11 8.47
C PHE A 263 8.09 -17.28 7.88
N SER A 264 9.06 -16.85 8.71
CA SER A 264 10.20 -16.05 8.28
C SER A 264 11.28 -16.90 7.62
N THR A 265 11.82 -16.42 6.50
CA THR A 265 12.96 -17.02 5.78
C THR A 265 14.16 -17.27 6.69
N SER A 266 14.41 -16.39 7.66
CA SER A 266 15.54 -16.53 8.58
C SER A 266 15.38 -17.64 9.63
N LYS A 267 14.19 -18.25 9.72
CA LYS A 267 13.77 -19.17 10.79
C LYS A 267 13.42 -20.57 10.29
N THR A 268 13.60 -20.82 9.00
CA THR A 268 13.37 -22.13 8.38
C THR A 268 14.31 -22.33 7.20
N PRO A 269 14.84 -23.55 6.97
CA PRO A 269 15.52 -23.90 5.73
C PRO A 269 14.55 -24.31 4.60
N PHE A 270 13.22 -24.22 4.80
CA PHE A 270 12.22 -24.65 3.82
C PHE A 270 12.47 -23.99 2.44
N ASP A 271 12.56 -24.81 1.40
CA ASP A 271 12.95 -24.39 0.06
C ASP A 271 11.75 -24.43 -0.89
N VAL A 272 11.03 -23.31 -1.01
CA VAL A 272 9.86 -23.19 -1.89
C VAL A 272 10.16 -23.46 -3.37
N SER A 273 11.42 -23.39 -3.82
CA SER A 273 11.77 -23.71 -5.22
C SER A 273 11.52 -25.19 -5.57
N ARG A 274 11.46 -26.07 -4.57
CA ARG A 274 11.16 -27.50 -4.72
C ARG A 274 9.73 -27.76 -5.20
N ILE A 275 8.85 -26.75 -5.21
CA ILE A 275 7.52 -26.83 -5.81
C ILE A 275 7.54 -27.25 -7.28
N ALA A 276 8.66 -27.04 -7.99
CA ALA A 276 8.82 -27.49 -9.38
C ALA A 276 8.92 -29.02 -9.54
N ASP A 277 9.13 -29.76 -8.44
CA ASP A 277 9.18 -31.22 -8.41
C ASP A 277 8.02 -31.76 -7.56
N GLU A 278 6.98 -32.27 -8.21
CA GLU A 278 5.78 -32.81 -7.54
C GLU A 278 6.07 -34.07 -6.70
N SER A 279 7.24 -34.71 -6.89
CA SER A 279 7.67 -35.85 -6.07
C SER A 279 8.44 -35.42 -4.81
N SER A 280 8.74 -34.13 -4.66
CA SER A 280 9.50 -33.62 -3.52
C SER A 280 8.70 -33.66 -2.21
N PRO A 281 9.37 -33.88 -1.06
CA PRO A 281 8.74 -33.74 0.26
C PRO A 281 8.13 -32.35 0.48
N GLU A 282 8.76 -31.29 -0.04
CA GLU A 282 8.28 -29.92 0.07
C GLU A 282 6.95 -29.73 -0.67
N TYR A 283 6.81 -30.24 -1.90
CA TYR A 283 5.55 -30.20 -2.64
C TYR A 283 4.46 -30.96 -1.89
N ALA A 284 4.74 -32.17 -1.41
CA ALA A 284 3.77 -32.95 -0.65
C ALA A 284 3.31 -32.23 0.63
N ALA A 285 4.23 -31.56 1.34
CA ALA A 285 3.91 -30.78 2.53
C ALA A 285 3.12 -29.50 2.20
N ILE A 286 3.43 -28.82 1.09
CA ILE A 286 2.64 -27.70 0.56
C ILE A 286 1.20 -28.15 0.30
N ILE A 287 1.00 -29.24 -0.43
CA ILE A 287 -0.35 -29.75 -0.73
C ILE A 287 -1.11 -30.11 0.55
N ARG A 288 -0.46 -30.78 1.51
CA ARG A 288 -1.07 -31.08 2.82
C ARG A 288 -1.60 -29.82 3.50
N ASP A 289 -0.80 -28.77 3.56
CA ASP A 289 -1.15 -27.52 4.24
C ASP A 289 -2.25 -26.76 3.49
N LEU A 290 -2.18 -26.71 2.17
CA LEU A 290 -3.23 -26.12 1.33
C LEU A 290 -4.56 -26.86 1.51
N ASP A 291 -4.56 -28.18 1.43
CA ASP A 291 -5.78 -28.97 1.59
C ASP A 291 -6.35 -28.83 3.00
N HIS A 292 -5.49 -28.82 4.03
CA HIS A 292 -5.90 -28.56 5.41
C HIS A 292 -6.58 -27.20 5.55
N LEU A 293 -5.94 -26.12 5.06
CA LEU A 293 -6.49 -24.78 5.16
C LEU A 293 -7.77 -24.63 4.35
N ALA A 294 -7.87 -25.28 3.19
CA ALA A 294 -9.07 -25.26 2.38
C ALA A 294 -10.28 -25.82 3.16
N GLU A 295 -10.11 -26.92 3.90
CA GLU A 295 -11.18 -27.43 4.79
C GLU A 295 -11.58 -26.41 5.87
N LYS A 296 -10.63 -25.62 6.38
CA LYS A 296 -10.91 -24.57 7.39
C LYS A 296 -11.64 -23.37 6.82
N LEU A 297 -11.51 -23.10 5.53
CA LEU A 297 -12.22 -22.03 4.83
C LEU A 297 -13.64 -22.44 4.38
N LYS A 298 -13.93 -23.74 4.23
CA LYS A 298 -15.26 -24.24 3.81
C LYS A 298 -16.41 -23.77 4.70
N PRO A 299 -16.31 -23.69 6.05
CA PRO A 299 -17.37 -23.12 6.88
C PRO A 299 -17.78 -21.70 6.47
N LEU A 300 -16.85 -20.86 6.03
CA LEU A 300 -17.16 -19.52 5.53
C LEU A 300 -17.85 -19.59 4.17
N ARG A 301 -17.37 -20.47 3.27
CA ARG A 301 -18.01 -20.73 1.97
C ARG A 301 -19.45 -21.22 2.15
N ASP A 302 -19.67 -22.20 3.00
CA ASP A 302 -20.97 -22.85 3.21
C ASP A 302 -21.96 -21.88 3.86
N ALA A 303 -21.47 -20.95 4.69
CA ALA A 303 -22.22 -19.82 5.22
C ALA A 303 -22.40 -18.67 4.21
N ARG A 304 -21.92 -18.82 2.97
CA ARG A 304 -21.97 -17.82 1.89
C ARG A 304 -21.29 -16.49 2.22
N ILE A 305 -20.20 -16.55 2.98
CA ILE A 305 -19.45 -15.38 3.41
C ILE A 305 -18.34 -15.10 2.39
N PRO A 306 -18.40 -13.96 1.67
CA PRO A 306 -17.31 -13.56 0.80
C PRO A 306 -16.10 -13.10 1.63
N VAL A 307 -14.90 -13.47 1.19
CA VAL A 307 -13.64 -13.18 1.90
C VAL A 307 -12.65 -12.47 0.98
N LEU A 308 -12.07 -11.37 1.45
CA LEU A 308 -10.87 -10.80 0.85
C LEU A 308 -9.68 -11.68 1.25
N TRP A 309 -9.28 -12.58 0.35
CA TRP A 309 -8.23 -13.57 0.60
C TRP A 309 -6.88 -13.01 0.15
N ARG A 310 -6.00 -12.70 1.10
CA ARG A 310 -4.68 -12.10 0.85
C ARG A 310 -3.55 -13.05 1.27
N PRO A 311 -3.33 -14.16 0.55
CA PRO A 311 -2.28 -15.12 0.85
C PRO A 311 -0.92 -14.63 0.36
N LEU A 312 0.14 -15.24 0.89
CA LEU A 312 1.53 -15.02 0.43
C LEU A 312 1.87 -13.53 0.37
N HIS A 313 1.40 -12.75 1.35
CA HIS A 313 1.60 -11.31 1.40
C HIS A 313 3.08 -10.96 1.52
N GLU A 314 3.45 -9.76 1.05
CA GLU A 314 4.81 -9.23 1.09
C GLU A 314 5.90 -10.14 0.47
N ALA A 315 5.54 -11.00 -0.48
CA ALA A 315 6.47 -11.96 -1.07
C ALA A 315 7.72 -11.30 -1.68
N GLU A 316 7.55 -10.11 -2.27
CA GLU A 316 8.62 -9.33 -2.91
C GLU A 316 9.75 -8.94 -1.95
N GLY A 317 9.46 -8.89 -0.64
CA GLY A 317 10.45 -8.59 0.39
C GLY A 317 11.40 -9.75 0.72
N GLY A 318 11.02 -10.98 0.39
CA GLY A 318 11.82 -12.19 0.61
C GLY A 318 12.03 -12.59 2.08
N TRP A 319 11.50 -11.83 3.04
CA TRP A 319 11.61 -12.13 4.48
C TRP A 319 10.68 -13.24 4.96
N PHE A 320 9.69 -13.61 4.15
CA PHE A 320 8.87 -14.81 4.35
C PHE A 320 9.29 -15.93 3.41
N TRP A 321 9.19 -17.19 3.86
CA TRP A 321 9.74 -18.33 3.11
C TRP A 321 9.13 -18.47 1.70
N TRP A 322 7.88 -18.04 1.50
CA TRP A 322 7.22 -18.07 0.20
C TRP A 322 7.79 -17.06 -0.81
N GLY A 323 8.58 -16.09 -0.36
CA GLY A 323 9.35 -15.15 -1.18
C GLY A 323 10.85 -15.46 -1.27
N ALA A 324 11.35 -16.45 -0.52
CA ALA A 324 12.79 -16.67 -0.31
C ALA A 324 13.56 -17.18 -1.55
N ARG A 325 12.85 -17.64 -2.59
CA ARG A 325 13.43 -18.22 -3.81
C ARG A 325 13.03 -17.49 -5.08
N GLY A 326 12.68 -16.21 -4.92
CA GLY A 326 12.43 -15.31 -6.04
C GLY A 326 11.07 -15.51 -6.71
N PRO A 327 10.80 -14.67 -7.73
CA PRO A 327 9.46 -14.52 -8.32
C PRO A 327 8.89 -15.78 -8.93
N ASP A 328 9.71 -16.65 -9.54
CA ASP A 328 9.21 -17.84 -10.23
C ASP A 328 8.59 -18.86 -9.27
N ALA A 329 9.25 -19.14 -8.14
CA ALA A 329 8.73 -20.04 -7.13
C ALA A 329 7.46 -19.48 -6.47
N THR A 330 7.46 -18.18 -6.16
CA THR A 330 6.28 -17.51 -5.59
C THR A 330 5.08 -17.54 -6.54
N ARG A 331 5.27 -17.23 -7.82
CA ARG A 331 4.18 -17.28 -8.82
C ARG A 331 3.63 -18.69 -8.99
N GLN A 332 4.51 -19.70 -9.00
CA GLN A 332 4.08 -21.11 -9.05
C GLN A 332 3.25 -21.46 -7.80
N LEU A 333 3.69 -21.07 -6.61
CA LEU A 333 2.96 -21.33 -5.36
C LEU A 333 1.60 -20.62 -5.32
N TYR A 334 1.54 -19.34 -5.73
CA TYR A 334 0.28 -18.59 -5.77
C TYR A 334 -0.72 -19.24 -6.73
N ARG A 335 -0.27 -19.63 -7.93
CA ARG A 335 -1.13 -20.28 -8.93
C ARG A 335 -1.56 -21.68 -8.49
N LEU A 336 -0.68 -22.44 -7.84
CA LEU A 336 -1.02 -23.74 -7.25
C LEU A 336 -2.10 -23.59 -6.18
N MET A 337 -1.94 -22.61 -5.28
CA MET A 337 -2.94 -22.30 -4.25
C MET A 337 -4.28 -21.89 -4.88
N PHE A 338 -4.25 -21.02 -5.89
CA PHE A 338 -5.44 -20.63 -6.64
C PHE A 338 -6.16 -21.83 -7.23
N ASP A 339 -5.45 -22.67 -7.97
CA ASP A 339 -6.03 -23.83 -8.64
C ASP A 339 -6.57 -24.84 -7.63
N ARG A 340 -5.86 -25.08 -6.52
CA ARG A 340 -6.32 -25.97 -5.45
C ARG A 340 -7.57 -25.43 -4.75
N PHE A 341 -7.54 -24.18 -4.30
CA PHE A 341 -8.65 -23.60 -3.54
C PHE A 341 -9.89 -23.42 -4.42
N THR A 342 -9.72 -22.88 -5.62
CA THR A 342 -10.85 -22.55 -6.49
C THR A 342 -11.35 -23.74 -7.31
N ARG A 343 -10.46 -24.51 -7.95
CA ARG A 343 -10.90 -25.55 -8.90
C ARG A 343 -11.16 -26.91 -8.24
N ILE A 344 -10.45 -27.23 -7.16
CA ILE A 344 -10.50 -28.54 -6.53
C ILE A 344 -11.33 -28.51 -5.24
N HIS A 345 -11.11 -27.52 -4.39
CA HIS A 345 -11.87 -27.36 -3.14
C HIS A 345 -13.16 -26.55 -3.29
N HIS A 346 -13.38 -25.95 -4.47
CA HIS A 346 -14.56 -25.15 -4.79
C HIS A 346 -14.80 -24.04 -3.75
N LEU A 347 -13.75 -23.34 -3.33
CA LEU A 347 -13.83 -22.16 -2.48
C LEU A 347 -14.21 -20.95 -3.33
N ASP A 348 -15.47 -20.94 -3.77
CA ASP A 348 -16.02 -19.91 -4.65
C ASP A 348 -16.33 -18.59 -3.94
N ASN A 349 -16.10 -18.51 -2.63
CA ASN A 349 -16.32 -17.33 -1.81
C ASN A 349 -15.09 -16.41 -1.68
N LEU A 350 -13.93 -16.78 -2.23
CA LEU A 350 -12.69 -16.01 -2.10
C LEU A 350 -12.55 -14.96 -3.23
N LEU A 351 -12.22 -13.73 -2.85
CA LEU A 351 -11.71 -12.67 -3.73
C LEU A 351 -10.21 -12.54 -3.53
N TRP A 352 -9.41 -12.77 -4.57
CA TRP A 352 -7.96 -12.92 -4.50
C TRP A 352 -7.25 -11.57 -4.48
N VAL A 353 -6.51 -11.31 -3.40
CA VAL A 353 -5.75 -10.08 -3.19
C VAL A 353 -4.26 -10.39 -3.31
N TRP A 354 -3.55 -9.63 -4.15
CA TRP A 354 -2.09 -9.71 -4.29
C TRP A 354 -1.43 -8.48 -3.67
N THR A 355 -0.54 -8.68 -2.71
CA THR A 355 0.29 -7.61 -2.15
C THR A 355 1.49 -7.36 -3.06
N SER A 356 1.67 -6.12 -3.49
CA SER A 356 2.76 -5.68 -4.37
C SER A 356 3.36 -4.36 -3.91
N THR A 357 4.48 -3.94 -4.52
CA THR A 357 5.17 -2.68 -4.22
C THR A 357 5.22 -1.74 -5.42
N ASP A 358 5.66 -0.50 -5.20
CA ASP A 358 5.84 0.53 -6.23
C ASP A 358 7.22 0.50 -6.93
N ASP A 359 7.95 -0.60 -6.74
CA ASP A 359 9.21 -0.92 -7.42
C ASP A 359 8.94 -1.56 -8.80
N ASP A 360 9.75 -1.24 -9.81
CA ASP A 360 9.54 -1.76 -11.16
C ASP A 360 9.73 -3.29 -11.25
N ARG A 361 10.55 -3.87 -10.35
CA ARG A 361 10.80 -5.31 -10.25
C ARG A 361 9.60 -6.07 -9.69
N SER A 362 8.62 -5.40 -9.09
CA SER A 362 7.42 -6.04 -8.55
C SER A 362 6.62 -6.81 -9.61
N LEU A 363 6.69 -6.38 -10.86
CA LEU A 363 6.03 -7.03 -11.99
C LEU A 363 6.52 -8.46 -12.24
N ASP A 364 7.76 -8.79 -11.90
CA ASP A 364 8.30 -10.15 -12.03
C ASP A 364 7.57 -11.12 -11.10
N TRP A 365 7.07 -10.63 -9.96
CA TRP A 365 6.39 -11.40 -8.92
C TRP A 365 4.88 -11.56 -9.17
N TYR A 366 4.29 -10.72 -10.03
CA TYR A 366 2.85 -10.69 -10.24
C TYR A 366 2.31 -12.03 -10.80
N PRO A 367 1.36 -12.70 -10.10
CA PRO A 367 0.82 -13.99 -10.56
C PRO A 367 0.07 -13.93 -11.89
N GLY A 368 -0.41 -12.74 -12.28
CA GLY A 368 -1.12 -12.48 -13.54
C GLY A 368 -2.60 -12.18 -13.37
N ASP A 369 -3.18 -11.50 -14.36
CA ASP A 369 -4.53 -10.92 -14.29
C ASP A 369 -5.67 -11.94 -14.13
N ASN A 370 -5.41 -13.22 -14.41
CA ASN A 370 -6.36 -14.32 -14.28
C ASN A 370 -6.38 -14.95 -12.88
N TYR A 371 -5.51 -14.51 -11.97
CA TYR A 371 -5.35 -15.07 -10.62
C TYR A 371 -5.61 -14.03 -9.51
N VAL A 372 -5.69 -12.75 -9.85
CA VAL A 372 -5.77 -11.65 -8.88
C VAL A 372 -7.02 -10.81 -9.14
N ASP A 373 -7.85 -10.59 -8.14
CA ASP A 373 -9.00 -9.68 -8.20
C ASP A 373 -8.61 -8.23 -7.86
N ILE A 374 -7.77 -8.07 -6.83
CA ILE A 374 -7.46 -6.77 -6.21
C ILE A 374 -5.96 -6.69 -5.92
N LEU A 375 -5.37 -5.51 -6.12
CA LEU A 375 -4.00 -5.22 -5.69
C LEU A 375 -4.02 -4.59 -4.30
N ALA A 376 -3.04 -4.96 -3.49
CA ALA A 376 -2.77 -4.33 -2.21
C ALA A 376 -1.30 -3.91 -2.13
N THR A 377 -0.99 -2.99 -1.23
CA THR A 377 0.38 -2.70 -0.78
C THR A 377 0.37 -2.52 0.72
N ASP A 378 1.45 -2.91 1.37
CA ASP A 378 1.60 -2.81 2.82
C ASP A 378 2.58 -1.67 3.11
N LEU A 379 2.13 -0.65 3.87
CA LEU A 379 2.88 0.59 4.08
C LEU A 379 3.13 0.88 5.56
N TYR A 380 4.41 0.84 5.93
CA TYR A 380 4.89 1.14 7.26
C TYR A 380 5.93 2.26 7.18
N PHE A 381 5.59 3.41 7.75
CA PHE A 381 6.47 4.58 7.82
C PHE A 381 6.85 4.87 9.28
N SER A 382 7.93 5.63 9.46
CA SER A 382 8.35 6.08 10.79
C SER A 382 7.26 6.89 11.48
N PRO A 383 7.17 6.84 12.82
CA PRO A 383 6.30 7.69 13.62
C PRO A 383 6.31 9.16 13.22
N GLY A 384 5.15 9.82 13.30
CA GLY A 384 4.95 11.20 12.86
C GLY A 384 4.77 11.38 11.34
N THR A 385 4.96 10.32 10.55
CA THR A 385 4.69 10.36 9.10
C THR A 385 3.20 10.28 8.83
N ARG A 386 2.68 11.27 8.11
CA ARG A 386 1.28 11.32 7.66
C ARG A 386 1.20 11.67 6.19
N GLY A 387 0.25 11.09 5.48
CA GLY A 387 -0.01 11.42 4.09
C GLY A 387 -1.06 10.55 3.47
N ASP A 388 -1.30 10.81 2.19
CA ASP A 388 -2.23 10.04 1.38
C ASP A 388 -1.54 8.96 0.55
N PHE A 389 -0.21 8.99 0.47
CA PHE A 389 0.60 8.03 -0.26
C PHE A 389 0.24 7.96 -1.76
N PHE A 390 -0.20 9.08 -2.35
CA PHE A 390 -0.68 9.12 -3.73
C PHE A 390 0.34 8.61 -4.74
N THR A 391 1.65 8.89 -4.57
CA THR A 391 2.65 8.43 -5.53
C THR A 391 2.76 6.89 -5.52
N VAL A 392 2.66 6.24 -4.36
CA VAL A 392 2.64 4.77 -4.28
C VAL A 392 1.42 4.22 -5.03
N PHE A 393 0.22 4.76 -4.74
CA PHE A 393 -1.02 4.37 -5.42
C PHE A 393 -0.89 4.51 -6.95
N ASP A 394 -0.37 5.65 -7.39
CA ASP A 394 -0.29 5.99 -8.80
C ASP A 394 0.75 5.14 -9.55
N ARG A 395 1.84 4.75 -8.87
CA ARG A 395 2.83 3.82 -9.41
C ARG A 395 2.27 2.41 -9.57
N LEU A 396 1.55 1.88 -8.58
CA LEU A 396 0.85 0.60 -8.72
C LEU A 396 -0.14 0.63 -9.88
N ARG A 397 -0.88 1.72 -10.03
CA ARG A 397 -1.77 1.94 -11.19
C ARG A 397 -1.01 1.92 -12.52
N GLU A 398 0.16 2.55 -12.60
CA GLU A 398 1.00 2.55 -13.80
C GLU A 398 1.55 1.16 -14.13
N LEU A 399 2.14 0.47 -13.14
CA LEU A 399 2.74 -0.86 -13.31
C LEU A 399 1.72 -1.89 -13.79
N HIS A 400 0.52 -1.89 -13.20
CA HIS A 400 -0.53 -2.86 -13.55
C HIS A 400 -1.50 -2.34 -14.64
N GLY A 401 -1.26 -1.14 -15.17
CA GLY A 401 -2.03 -0.55 -16.25
C GLY A 401 -3.48 -0.18 -15.89
N GLY A 402 -3.78 0.05 -14.61
CA GLY A 402 -5.11 0.45 -14.13
C GLY A 402 -6.20 -0.63 -14.28
N ARG A 403 -5.82 -1.91 -14.28
CA ARG A 403 -6.75 -3.04 -14.54
C ARG A 403 -7.39 -3.64 -13.29
N LYS A 404 -6.90 -3.26 -12.11
CA LYS A 404 -7.33 -3.79 -10.81
C LYS A 404 -7.55 -2.62 -9.84
N PRO A 405 -8.54 -2.70 -8.94
CA PRO A 405 -8.61 -1.77 -7.82
C PRO A 405 -7.40 -1.97 -6.89
N ILE A 406 -7.04 -0.92 -6.15
CA ILE A 406 -5.82 -0.88 -5.34
C ILE A 406 -6.18 -0.48 -3.90
N ALA A 407 -5.68 -1.23 -2.92
CA ALA A 407 -5.91 -1.01 -1.50
C ALA A 407 -4.60 -0.89 -0.70
N LEU A 408 -4.69 -0.39 0.53
CA LEU A 408 -3.66 -0.60 1.55
C LEU A 408 -3.98 -1.90 2.27
N GLY A 409 -3.22 -2.96 1.94
CA GLY A 409 -3.38 -4.30 2.50
C GLY A 409 -3.09 -4.31 3.99
N GLU A 410 -2.08 -3.56 4.38
CA GLU A 410 -1.74 -3.19 5.75
C GLU A 410 -1.22 -1.75 5.80
N CYS A 411 -1.42 -1.06 6.93
CA CYS A 411 -0.76 0.20 7.20
C CYS A 411 -0.43 0.38 8.69
N GLY A 412 0.69 1.06 8.95
CA GLY A 412 0.99 1.60 10.27
C GLY A 412 0.17 2.85 10.58
N SER A 413 0.53 3.97 9.97
CA SER A 413 -0.28 5.20 9.99
C SER A 413 -1.46 5.07 9.02
N ILE A 414 -2.68 5.38 9.47
CA ILE A 414 -3.85 5.43 8.58
C ILE A 414 -3.66 6.53 7.51
N PRO A 415 -4.12 6.30 6.27
CA PRO A 415 -3.99 7.31 5.21
C PRO A 415 -4.88 8.52 5.50
N ASP A 416 -4.44 9.69 5.04
CA ASP A 416 -5.30 10.87 5.01
C ASP A 416 -6.35 10.74 3.89
N LEU A 417 -7.57 10.36 4.27
CA LEU A 417 -8.69 10.22 3.34
C LEU A 417 -9.29 11.55 2.87
N THR A 418 -8.85 12.70 3.39
CA THR A 418 -9.29 14.02 2.89
C THR A 418 -8.53 14.44 1.62
N ALA A 419 -7.49 13.70 1.27
CA ALA A 419 -6.57 14.00 0.19
C ALA A 419 -6.86 13.17 -1.09
N ASP A 420 -5.89 13.03 -1.99
CA ASP A 420 -6.17 12.70 -3.39
C ASP A 420 -6.07 11.21 -3.72
N ALA A 421 -5.32 10.44 -2.94
CA ALA A 421 -5.16 9.00 -3.16
C ALA A 421 -6.49 8.23 -2.98
N PRO A 422 -6.99 7.53 -4.02
CA PRO A 422 -8.26 6.83 -3.96
C PRO A 422 -8.11 5.35 -3.57
N TRP A 423 -7.52 5.10 -2.40
CA TRP A 423 -7.41 3.74 -1.86
C TRP A 423 -8.79 3.08 -1.72
N LEU A 424 -8.93 1.83 -2.19
CA LEU A 424 -10.16 1.06 -2.03
C LEU A 424 -10.48 0.83 -0.55
N TRP A 425 -9.50 0.36 0.22
CA TRP A 425 -9.57 0.28 1.67
C TRP A 425 -8.22 0.59 2.30
N PHE A 426 -8.22 0.77 3.61
CA PHE A 426 -7.02 0.61 4.44
C PHE A 426 -7.29 -0.40 5.56
N LEU A 427 -6.25 -1.11 5.99
CA LEU A 427 -6.32 -2.06 7.10
C LEU A 427 -5.18 -1.74 8.07
N THR A 428 -5.50 -1.13 9.20
CA THR A 428 -4.46 -0.79 10.18
C THR A 428 -3.97 -2.04 10.90
N TRP A 429 -2.66 -2.23 10.99
CA TRP A 429 -2.09 -3.41 11.64
C TRP A 429 -2.25 -3.34 13.16
N ASP A 430 -2.87 -4.38 13.73
CA ASP A 430 -3.12 -4.62 15.17
C ASP A 430 -3.05 -3.38 16.07
N ASP A 431 -2.02 -3.29 16.91
CA ASP A 431 -1.87 -2.27 17.95
C ASP A 431 -1.49 -0.89 17.40
N LEU A 432 -1.06 -0.80 16.15
CA LEU A 432 -0.58 0.46 15.55
C LEU A 432 -1.67 1.52 15.50
N ILE A 433 -2.95 1.14 15.42
CA ILE A 433 -4.08 2.09 15.51
C ILE A 433 -4.13 2.84 16.83
N SER A 434 -3.60 2.24 17.90
CA SER A 434 -3.63 2.79 19.25
C SER A 434 -2.35 3.53 19.66
N ARG A 435 -1.33 3.53 18.79
CA ARG A 435 -0.05 4.21 19.01
C ARG A 435 -0.16 5.70 18.65
N PRO A 436 -0.14 6.64 19.61
CA PRO A 436 -0.35 8.05 19.34
C PRO A 436 0.70 8.64 18.40
N GLU A 437 1.91 8.12 18.36
CA GLU A 437 2.95 8.60 17.46
C GLU A 437 2.70 8.23 15.99
N LEU A 438 1.84 7.25 15.71
CA LEU A 438 1.39 6.88 14.35
C LEU A 438 -0.02 7.42 14.07
N ASN A 439 -0.94 7.19 15.00
CA ASN A 439 -2.37 7.45 14.86
C ASN A 439 -2.93 8.21 16.08
N PRO A 440 -2.71 9.53 16.21
CA PRO A 440 -3.38 10.34 17.22
C PRO A 440 -4.90 10.21 17.20
N ALA A 441 -5.52 10.18 18.38
CA ALA A 441 -6.95 9.95 18.53
C ALA A 441 -7.82 10.99 17.80
N ASP A 442 -7.38 12.25 17.72
CA ASP A 442 -8.05 13.32 16.97
C ASP A 442 -8.00 13.07 15.45
N PHE A 443 -6.89 12.53 14.95
CA PHE A 443 -6.76 12.13 13.57
C PHE A 443 -7.60 10.89 13.26
N VAL A 444 -7.59 9.87 14.12
CA VAL A 444 -8.48 8.71 14.01
C VAL A 444 -9.95 9.16 13.99
N TYR A 445 -10.36 10.05 14.90
CA TYR A 445 -11.69 10.65 14.91
C TYR A 445 -12.03 11.30 13.57
N THR A 446 -11.13 12.14 13.04
CA THR A 446 -11.33 12.87 11.79
C THR A 446 -11.48 11.92 10.59
N ILE A 447 -10.57 10.94 10.46
CA ILE A 447 -10.58 10.00 9.33
C ILE A 447 -11.82 9.11 9.36
N PHE A 448 -12.27 8.63 10.52
CA PHE A 448 -13.47 7.79 10.61
C PHE A 448 -14.80 8.58 10.50
N ARG A 449 -14.74 9.91 10.40
CA ARG A 449 -15.92 10.79 10.27
C ARG A 449 -15.99 11.54 8.94
N THR A 450 -14.95 11.44 8.11
CA THR A 450 -14.98 12.03 6.77
C THR A 450 -16.05 11.36 5.89
N PRO A 451 -16.72 12.10 4.98
CA PRO A 451 -17.68 11.52 4.03
C PRO A 451 -17.11 10.43 3.12
N ARG A 452 -15.78 10.38 2.97
CA ARG A 452 -15.08 9.36 2.17
C ARG A 452 -14.92 8.03 2.90
N ALA A 453 -15.06 7.97 4.22
CA ALA A 453 -14.94 6.73 4.97
C ALA A 453 -16.23 5.90 4.88
N ILE A 454 -16.11 4.65 4.42
CA ILE A 454 -17.17 3.65 4.53
C ILE A 454 -16.94 2.87 5.82
N LEU A 455 -17.93 2.93 6.69
CA LEU A 455 -17.98 2.28 8.01
C LEU A 455 -18.94 1.08 7.96
N LEU A 456 -18.91 0.23 8.98
CA LEU A 456 -19.81 -0.91 9.12
C LEU A 456 -21.29 -0.55 8.89
N LYS A 457 -21.78 0.51 9.56
CA LYS A 457 -23.17 0.99 9.43
C LYS A 457 -23.51 1.42 7.99
N GLY A 458 -22.53 1.89 7.23
CA GLY A 458 -22.72 2.29 5.83
C GLY A 458 -22.95 1.12 4.88
N LEU A 459 -22.50 -0.09 5.25
CA LEU A 459 -22.75 -1.32 4.50
C LEU A 459 -24.21 -1.76 4.63
N GLN A 460 -24.78 -1.61 5.83
CA GLN A 460 -26.15 -2.02 6.14
C GLN A 460 -27.20 -1.18 5.40
N SER A 461 -26.92 0.10 5.13
CA SER A 461 -27.79 0.97 4.34
C SER A 461 -27.71 0.75 2.82
N ALA A 462 -26.71 0.01 2.34
CA ALA A 462 -26.47 -0.24 0.92
C ALA A 462 -27.04 -1.58 0.43
N SER A 463 -27.58 -2.42 1.33
CA SER A 463 -28.28 -3.64 0.93
C SER A 463 -29.67 -3.28 0.41
N PRO A 464 -30.06 -3.69 -0.81
CA PRO A 464 -31.45 -3.56 -1.23
C PRO A 464 -32.31 -4.35 -0.24
N ALA A 465 -33.45 -3.76 0.16
CA ALA A 465 -34.41 -4.41 1.05
C ALA A 465 -34.69 -5.83 0.54
N PRO A 466 -34.74 -6.85 1.43
CA PRO A 466 -35.03 -8.21 1.01
C PRO A 466 -36.34 -8.20 0.22
N HIS A 467 -36.30 -8.74 -1.01
CA HIS A 467 -37.50 -8.93 -1.80
C HIS A 467 -38.49 -9.76 -0.96
N SER A 468 -39.61 -9.12 -0.61
CA SER A 468 -40.71 -9.80 0.06
C SER A 468 -41.45 -10.65 -0.97
N ARG A 469 -41.22 -11.96 -0.91
CA ARG A 469 -42.21 -13.07 -0.88
C ARG A 469 -41.62 -14.35 -1.45
#